data_AF-A0A9D6GSG6-F1
#
_entry.id   AF-A0A9D6GSG6-F1
#
_cell.length_a   1.000
_cell.length_b   1.000
_cell.length_c   1.000
_cell.angle_alpha   90.00
_cell.angle_beta   90.00
_cell.angle_gamma   90.00
#
_symmetry.space_group_name_H-M   'P 1'
#
loop_
_entity.id
_entity.type
_entity.pdbx_description
1 polymer ?
#
loop_
_entity_poly.entity_id
_entity_poly.type
_entity_poly.pdbx_seq_one_letter_code
_entity_poly.pdbx_strand_id
1 'polypeptide(L)'
;MMDDATRTVYKILKRHFEQSETLLEAWKEAARLAVTELSRAGWPGEELTRDQRAWVRFELERVAQDLSYASDAESLLKFSQLAMASMARLAPKKPTKQREKQRLIDYVKSESLKSGPSEVGAVRAATRYWKHQKQKEQETTYIPPQPENRLLDLLSLPKQAGARLPKQDLRGLILKSSLSELLLKASCFVPELWRPVLGSELSQKMKLVGFFDRGNRVILAEVSSSSVAHDLAFRKPEILARLRKIREFEHVNDLRFSIT
;
A
#
# COMPACT_ATOMS: atom_id res chain seq x y z
N MET A 1 -4.67 -19.09 2.63
CA MET A 1 -4.09 -17.78 3.02
C MET A 1 -3.98 -16.92 1.77
N MET A 2 -4.49 -15.69 1.79
CA MET A 2 -4.35 -14.77 0.65
C MET A 2 -2.97 -14.10 0.65
N ASP A 3 -2.38 -13.96 -0.53
CA ASP A 3 -1.20 -13.13 -0.75
C ASP A 3 -1.53 -11.64 -0.49
N ASP A 4 -0.57 -10.88 0.03
CA ASP A 4 -0.70 -9.45 0.37
C ASP A 4 -1.09 -8.62 -0.86
N ALA A 5 -0.60 -9.04 -2.03
CA ALA A 5 -0.92 -8.41 -3.29
C ALA A 5 -2.40 -8.59 -3.68
N THR A 6 -2.92 -9.82 -3.57
CA THR A 6 -4.32 -10.14 -3.78
C THR A 6 -5.23 -9.37 -2.83
N ARG A 7 -4.84 -9.26 -1.55
CA ARG A 7 -5.60 -8.52 -0.53
C ARG A 7 -5.65 -7.01 -0.82
N THR A 8 -4.57 -6.44 -1.33
CA THR A 8 -4.51 -5.02 -1.71
C THR A 8 -5.42 -4.73 -2.89
N VAL A 9 -5.35 -5.54 -3.96
CA VAL A 9 -6.25 -5.43 -5.11
C VAL A 9 -7.70 -5.58 -4.65
N TYR A 10 -8.01 -6.58 -3.84
CA TYR A 10 -9.35 -6.78 -3.29
C TYR A 10 -9.87 -5.55 -2.53
N LYS A 11 -9.07 -4.93 -1.66
CA LYS A 11 -9.47 -3.73 -0.91
C LYS A 11 -9.76 -2.54 -1.82
N ILE A 12 -8.91 -2.32 -2.83
CA ILE A 12 -9.07 -1.22 -3.80
C ILE A 12 -10.35 -1.43 -4.61
N LEU A 13 -10.57 -2.65 -5.10
CA LEU A 13 -11.77 -2.99 -5.85
C LEU A 13 -13.02 -2.85 -4.99
N LYS A 14 -13.02 -3.39 -3.76
CA LYS A 14 -14.15 -3.26 -2.84
C LYS A 14 -14.54 -1.80 -2.61
N ARG A 15 -13.56 -0.93 -2.33
CA ARG A 15 -13.81 0.51 -2.13
C ARG A 15 -14.35 1.17 -3.39
N HIS A 16 -13.90 0.75 -4.58
CA HIS A 16 -14.41 1.26 -5.84
C HIS A 16 -15.86 0.84 -6.08
N PHE A 17 -16.19 -0.44 -5.84
CA PHE A 17 -17.56 -0.94 -5.96
C PHE A 17 -18.54 -0.29 -4.97
N GLU A 18 -18.08 0.13 -3.79
CA GLU A 18 -18.88 0.90 -2.83
C GLU A 18 -19.21 2.33 -3.34
N GLN A 19 -18.52 2.82 -4.37
CA GLN A 19 -18.65 4.18 -4.91
C GLN A 19 -19.26 4.24 -6.32
N SER A 20 -19.41 3.11 -7.00
CA SER A 20 -19.84 3.07 -8.40
C SER A 20 -21.37 3.00 -8.55
N GLU A 21 -21.91 3.77 -9.49
CA GLU A 21 -23.35 3.85 -9.76
C GLU A 21 -23.87 2.66 -10.57
N THR A 22 -23.04 2.04 -11.41
CA THR A 22 -23.40 0.86 -12.21
C THR A 22 -22.38 -0.27 -12.08
N LEU A 23 -22.88 -1.51 -11.94
CA LEU A 23 -22.04 -2.70 -11.77
C LEU A 23 -21.22 -3.04 -13.00
N LEU A 24 -21.78 -2.82 -14.20
CA LEU A 24 -21.11 -3.12 -15.46
C LEU A 24 -19.88 -2.21 -15.68
N GLU A 25 -20.01 -0.93 -15.35
CA GLU A 25 -18.88 0.01 -15.44
C GLU A 25 -17.86 -0.26 -14.33
N ALA A 26 -18.33 -0.58 -13.12
CA ALA A 26 -17.46 -0.93 -11.99
C ALA A 26 -16.53 -2.11 -12.32
N TRP A 27 -17.02 -3.13 -13.03
CA TRP A 27 -16.22 -4.29 -13.43
C TRP A 27 -15.20 -3.97 -14.54
N LYS A 28 -15.55 -3.12 -15.51
CA LYS A 28 -14.59 -2.66 -16.53
C LYS A 28 -13.48 -1.79 -15.92
N GLU A 29 -13.86 -0.88 -15.02
CA GLU A 29 -12.92 -0.03 -14.30
C GLU A 29 -12.04 -0.87 -13.36
N ALA A 30 -12.61 -1.92 -12.74
CA ALA A 30 -11.87 -2.87 -11.90
C ALA A 30 -10.73 -3.57 -12.64
N ALA A 31 -10.95 -4.02 -13.88
CA ALA A 31 -9.90 -4.60 -14.72
C ALA A 31 -8.77 -3.59 -14.98
N ARG A 32 -9.12 -2.34 -15.28
CA ARG A 32 -8.14 -1.27 -15.50
C ARG A 32 -7.35 -0.95 -14.23
N LEU A 33 -8.03 -0.84 -13.08
CA LEU A 33 -7.41 -0.57 -11.78
C LEU A 33 -6.48 -1.71 -11.37
N ALA A 34 -6.92 -2.96 -11.50
CA ALA A 34 -6.10 -4.13 -11.17
C ALA A 34 -4.80 -4.17 -11.99
N VAL A 35 -4.86 -3.93 -13.30
CA VAL A 35 -3.64 -3.87 -14.14
C VAL A 35 -2.73 -2.73 -13.68
N THR A 36 -3.28 -1.56 -13.40
CA THR A 36 -2.50 -0.38 -13.00
C THR A 36 -1.79 -0.59 -11.68
N GLU A 37 -2.49 -1.15 -10.68
CA GLU A 37 -1.96 -1.44 -9.35
C GLU A 37 -0.89 -2.54 -9.39
N LEU A 38 -1.17 -3.64 -10.10
CA LEU A 38 -0.26 -4.77 -10.18
C LEU A 38 0.96 -4.47 -11.06
N SER A 39 0.94 -3.44 -11.90
CA SER A 39 2.09 -2.96 -12.68
C SER A 39 2.97 -1.92 -11.97
N ARG A 40 2.69 -1.58 -10.70
CA ARG A 40 3.52 -0.65 -9.92
C ARG A 40 4.90 -1.22 -9.59
N ALA A 41 5.84 -0.35 -9.23
CA ALA A 41 7.17 -0.78 -8.78
C ALA A 41 7.07 -1.64 -7.50
N GLY A 42 7.78 -2.77 -7.49
CA GLY A 42 7.72 -3.78 -6.43
C GLY A 42 6.58 -4.79 -6.56
N TRP A 43 5.78 -4.73 -7.64
CA TRP A 43 4.65 -5.63 -7.88
C TRP A 43 4.92 -6.58 -9.06
N PRO A 44 4.17 -7.70 -9.17
CA PRO A 44 4.45 -8.73 -10.18
C PRO A 44 4.43 -8.22 -11.63
N GLY A 45 3.64 -7.19 -11.91
CA GLY A 45 3.48 -6.59 -13.22
C GLY A 45 4.50 -5.52 -13.59
N GLU A 46 5.44 -5.16 -12.69
CA GLU A 46 6.44 -4.11 -12.93
C GLU A 46 7.24 -4.36 -14.22
N GLU A 47 7.73 -5.59 -14.38
CA GLU A 47 8.61 -5.97 -15.48
C GLU A 47 7.86 -6.41 -16.75
N LEU A 48 6.53 -6.39 -16.77
CA LEU A 48 5.76 -6.79 -17.94
C LEU A 48 5.94 -5.80 -19.08
N THR A 49 6.13 -6.31 -20.30
CA THR A 49 6.14 -5.50 -21.52
C THR A 49 4.76 -4.90 -21.80
N ARG A 50 4.71 -3.89 -22.66
CA ARG A 50 3.44 -3.26 -23.06
C ARG A 50 2.44 -4.29 -23.62
N ASP A 51 2.92 -5.24 -24.43
CA ASP A 51 2.08 -6.27 -25.03
C ASP A 51 1.58 -7.28 -24.00
N GLN A 52 2.43 -7.66 -23.03
CA GLN A 52 2.03 -8.51 -21.91
C GLN A 52 0.98 -7.84 -21.04
N ARG A 53 1.12 -6.53 -20.76
CA ARG A 53 0.11 -5.77 -20.01
C ARG A 53 -1.20 -5.66 -20.77
N ALA A 54 -1.15 -5.46 -22.09
CA ALA A 54 -2.34 -5.45 -22.94
C ALA A 54 -3.05 -6.81 -22.92
N TRP A 55 -2.29 -7.91 -22.94
CA TRP A 55 -2.84 -9.26 -22.82
C TRP A 55 -3.50 -9.51 -21.46
N VAL A 56 -2.84 -9.13 -20.36
CA VAL A 56 -3.44 -9.27 -19.00
C VAL A 56 -4.70 -8.43 -18.90
N ARG A 57 -4.69 -7.21 -19.45
CA ARG A 57 -5.88 -6.36 -19.48
C ARG A 57 -7.02 -7.02 -20.23
N PHE A 58 -6.77 -7.57 -21.42
CA PHE A 58 -7.76 -8.30 -22.19
C PHE A 58 -8.34 -9.49 -21.41
N GLU A 59 -7.48 -10.29 -20.77
CA GLU A 59 -7.91 -11.44 -19.97
C GLU A 59 -8.79 -11.00 -18.78
N LEU A 60 -8.42 -9.90 -18.11
CA LEU A 60 -9.17 -9.35 -17.01
C LEU A 60 -10.49 -8.70 -17.41
N GLU A 61 -10.55 -8.02 -18.56
CA GLU A 61 -11.79 -7.48 -19.11
C GLU A 61 -12.76 -8.61 -19.48
N ARG A 62 -12.26 -9.76 -19.97
CA ARG A 62 -13.10 -10.94 -20.21
C ARG A 62 -13.66 -11.51 -18.90
N VAL A 63 -12.82 -11.69 -17.88
CA VAL A 63 -13.27 -12.18 -16.56
C VAL A 63 -14.26 -11.20 -15.91
N ALA A 64 -14.05 -9.89 -16.09
CA ALA A 64 -14.95 -8.85 -15.61
C ALA A 64 -16.34 -8.92 -16.29
N GLN A 65 -16.40 -9.27 -17.58
CA GLN A 65 -17.66 -9.50 -18.28
C GLN A 65 -18.41 -10.71 -17.71
N ASP A 66 -17.71 -11.80 -17.42
CA ASP A 66 -18.29 -13.01 -16.83
C ASP A 66 -18.86 -12.77 -15.41
N LEU A 67 -18.34 -11.77 -14.69
CA LEU A 67 -18.76 -11.40 -13.34
C LEU A 67 -19.74 -10.20 -13.30
N SER A 68 -20.15 -9.67 -14.46
CA SER A 68 -20.88 -8.40 -14.60
C SER A 68 -22.19 -8.27 -13.80
N TYR A 69 -22.78 -9.38 -13.36
CA TYR A 69 -24.03 -9.42 -12.60
C TYR A 69 -23.85 -9.66 -11.08
N ALA A 70 -22.63 -9.86 -10.61
CA ALA A 70 -22.34 -10.16 -9.20
C ALA A 70 -21.37 -9.14 -8.60
N SER A 71 -21.68 -8.61 -7.42
CA SER A 71 -20.84 -7.64 -6.69
C SER A 71 -20.51 -8.10 -5.26
N ASP A 72 -20.72 -9.38 -5.01
CA ASP A 72 -20.50 -9.99 -3.72
C ASP A 72 -19.01 -10.14 -3.41
N ALA A 73 -18.71 -10.31 -2.13
CA ALA A 73 -17.33 -10.43 -1.65
C ALA A 73 -16.60 -11.61 -2.32
N GLU A 74 -17.30 -12.69 -2.66
CA GLU A 74 -16.70 -13.88 -3.27
C GLU A 74 -16.27 -13.60 -4.72
N SER A 75 -17.10 -12.92 -5.51
CA SER A 75 -16.76 -12.51 -6.88
C SER A 75 -15.57 -11.56 -6.93
N LEU A 76 -15.51 -10.58 -6.03
CA LEU A 76 -14.37 -9.66 -5.90
C LEU A 76 -13.08 -10.41 -5.51
N LEU A 77 -13.21 -11.38 -4.61
CA LEU A 77 -12.09 -12.22 -4.18
C LEU A 77 -11.55 -13.04 -5.35
N LYS A 78 -12.44 -13.72 -6.07
CA LYS A 78 -12.12 -14.55 -7.22
C LYS A 78 -11.45 -13.73 -8.33
N PHE A 79 -11.98 -12.54 -8.61
CA PHE A 79 -11.37 -11.62 -9.57
C PHE A 79 -9.95 -11.22 -9.17
N SER A 80 -9.74 -10.82 -7.90
CA SER A 80 -8.42 -10.42 -7.41
C SER A 80 -7.39 -11.56 -7.49
N GLN A 81 -7.82 -12.81 -7.24
CA GLN A 81 -6.96 -13.99 -7.38
C GLN A 81 -6.58 -14.27 -8.84
N LEU A 82 -7.54 -14.16 -9.75
CA LEU A 82 -7.30 -14.33 -11.18
C LEU A 82 -6.35 -13.26 -11.73
N ALA A 83 -6.54 -11.99 -11.34
CA ALA A 83 -5.63 -10.90 -11.71
C ALA A 83 -4.19 -11.16 -11.29
N MET A 84 -4.00 -11.66 -10.08
CA MET A 84 -2.69 -12.05 -9.59
C MET A 84 -2.11 -13.24 -10.34
N ALA A 85 -2.91 -14.27 -10.62
CA ALA A 85 -2.47 -15.45 -11.35
C ALA A 85 -2.04 -15.11 -12.80
N SER A 86 -2.83 -14.29 -13.49
CA SER A 86 -2.54 -13.79 -14.85
C SER A 86 -1.24 -12.99 -14.90
N MET A 87 -1.04 -12.08 -13.94
CA MET A 87 0.19 -11.32 -13.81
C MET A 87 1.40 -12.22 -13.50
N ALA A 88 1.27 -13.12 -12.52
CA ALA A 88 2.34 -14.01 -12.11
C ALA A 88 2.76 -15.01 -13.19
N ARG A 89 1.83 -15.42 -14.07
CA ARG A 89 2.12 -16.31 -15.21
C ARG A 89 3.05 -15.66 -16.23
N LEU A 90 2.88 -14.36 -16.48
CA LEU A 90 3.68 -13.61 -17.44
C LEU A 90 4.87 -12.90 -16.81
N ALA A 91 4.84 -12.69 -15.49
CA ALA A 91 5.94 -12.10 -14.76
C ALA A 91 7.19 -12.96 -14.91
N PRO A 92 8.33 -12.38 -15.31
CA PRO A 92 9.58 -13.12 -15.36
C PRO A 92 9.95 -13.64 -13.96
N LYS A 93 10.20 -14.94 -13.83
CA LYS A 93 10.57 -15.59 -12.56
C LYS A 93 11.95 -15.14 -12.07
N LYS A 94 12.00 -14.01 -11.35
CA LYS A 94 13.21 -13.34 -10.78
C LYS A 94 14.32 -13.05 -11.82
N PRO A 95 15.10 -11.97 -11.65
CA PRO A 95 16.29 -11.79 -12.46
C PRO A 95 17.34 -12.82 -12.04
N THR A 96 17.47 -13.91 -12.80
CA THR A 96 18.66 -14.75 -12.74
C THR A 96 19.86 -13.88 -13.12
N LYS A 97 21.03 -14.10 -12.49
CA LYS A 97 22.33 -13.47 -12.86
C LYS A 97 22.60 -13.47 -14.38
N GLN A 98 21.99 -14.43 -15.07
CA GLN A 98 21.98 -14.59 -16.53
C GLN A 98 21.31 -13.42 -17.27
N ARG A 99 20.25 -12.82 -16.72
CA ARG A 99 19.52 -11.70 -17.34
C ARG A 99 20.24 -10.36 -17.17
N GLU A 100 20.93 -10.16 -16.05
CA GLU A 100 21.85 -9.02 -15.87
C GLU A 100 23.04 -9.12 -16.84
N LYS A 101 23.57 -10.34 -17.01
CA LYS A 101 24.59 -10.63 -18.02
C LYS A 101 24.07 -10.35 -19.44
N GLN A 102 22.83 -10.74 -19.75
CA GLN A 102 22.20 -10.44 -21.04
C GLN A 102 22.04 -8.93 -21.29
N ARG A 103 21.54 -8.17 -20.29
CA ARG A 103 21.40 -6.70 -20.39
C ARG A 103 22.74 -5.99 -20.61
N LEU A 104 23.79 -6.45 -19.93
CA LEU A 104 25.15 -5.95 -20.14
C LEU A 104 25.62 -6.23 -21.58
N ILE A 105 25.40 -7.46 -22.06
CA ILE A 105 25.75 -7.85 -23.43
C ILE A 105 24.99 -7.00 -24.46
N ASP A 106 23.68 -6.81 -24.28
CA ASP A 106 22.84 -6.03 -25.20
C ASP A 106 23.24 -4.55 -25.20
N TYR A 107 23.56 -3.99 -24.03
CA TYR A 107 24.07 -2.62 -23.91
C TYR A 107 25.40 -2.46 -24.65
N VAL A 108 26.35 -3.36 -24.41
CA VAL A 108 27.67 -3.36 -25.08
C VAL A 108 27.51 -3.52 -26.59
N LYS A 109 26.63 -4.41 -27.06
CA LYS A 109 26.30 -4.56 -28.49
C LYS A 109 25.69 -3.29 -29.09
N SER A 110 24.81 -2.61 -28.36
CA SER A 110 24.19 -1.37 -28.83
C SER A 110 25.19 -0.21 -28.93
N GLU A 111 26.18 -0.12 -28.03
CA GLU A 111 27.25 0.87 -28.15
C GLU A 111 28.29 0.49 -29.21
N SER A 112 28.60 -0.79 -29.39
CA SER A 112 29.54 -1.24 -30.43
C SER A 112 28.98 -1.06 -31.84
N LEU A 113 27.65 -1.18 -32.02
CA LEU A 113 26.97 -0.84 -33.28
C LEU A 113 27.08 0.65 -33.62
N LYS A 114 27.18 1.54 -32.62
CA LYS A 114 27.31 3.00 -32.82
C LYS A 114 28.76 3.45 -33.03
N SER A 115 29.72 2.73 -32.46
CA SER A 115 31.12 3.17 -32.34
C SER A 115 32.09 2.34 -33.19
N GLY A 116 31.60 1.27 -33.82
CA GLY A 116 32.43 0.23 -34.45
C GLY A 116 32.85 -0.86 -33.44
N PRO A 117 33.06 -2.11 -33.90
CA PRO A 117 33.48 -3.20 -33.02
C PRO A 117 34.93 -3.01 -32.57
N SER A 118 35.12 -2.58 -31.34
CA SER A 118 36.42 -2.46 -30.68
C SER A 118 36.34 -3.06 -29.27
N GLU A 119 37.31 -3.90 -28.92
CA GLU A 119 37.41 -4.54 -27.61
C GLU A 119 37.56 -3.49 -26.47
N VAL A 120 38.32 -2.42 -26.72
CA VAL A 120 38.48 -1.27 -25.82
C VAL A 120 37.15 -0.49 -25.68
N GLY A 121 36.38 -0.40 -26.76
CA GLY A 121 35.04 0.19 -26.75
C GLY A 121 34.06 -0.60 -25.89
N ALA A 122 34.07 -1.94 -26.01
CA ALA A 122 33.22 -2.83 -25.22
C ALA A 122 33.51 -2.75 -23.71
N VAL A 123 34.79 -2.68 -23.32
CA VAL A 123 35.19 -2.51 -21.91
C VAL A 123 34.74 -1.15 -21.37
N ARG A 124 34.87 -0.06 -22.14
CA ARG A 124 34.37 1.27 -21.74
C ARG A 124 32.85 1.31 -21.61
N ALA A 125 32.12 0.67 -22.54
CA ALA A 125 30.67 0.53 -22.49
C ALA A 125 30.20 -0.20 -21.23
N ALA A 126 30.81 -1.36 -20.94
CA ALA A 126 30.53 -2.12 -19.72
C ALA A 126 30.81 -1.30 -18.46
N THR A 127 31.93 -0.58 -18.42
CA THR A 127 32.30 0.27 -17.29
C THR A 127 31.31 1.43 -17.08
N ARG A 128 30.83 2.05 -18.17
CA ARG A 128 29.78 3.08 -18.13
C ARG A 128 28.47 2.50 -17.61
N TYR A 129 28.05 1.34 -18.11
CA TYR A 129 26.85 0.65 -17.64
C TYR A 129 26.91 0.39 -16.13
N TRP A 130 28.04 -0.12 -15.63
CA TRP A 130 28.25 -0.36 -14.20
C TRP A 130 28.28 0.93 -13.37
N LYS A 131 28.90 2.01 -13.86
CA LYS A 131 28.84 3.33 -13.21
C LYS A 131 27.41 3.88 -13.16
N HIS A 132 26.64 3.72 -14.24
CA HIS A 132 25.25 4.18 -14.33
C HIS A 132 24.33 3.38 -13.40
N GLN A 133 24.56 2.06 -13.28
CA GLN A 133 23.90 1.19 -12.31
C GLN A 133 24.21 1.64 -10.87
N LYS A 134 25.49 1.84 -10.54
CA LYS A 134 25.89 2.35 -9.21
C LYS A 134 25.32 3.74 -8.90
N GLN A 135 25.24 4.65 -9.88
CA GLN A 135 24.60 5.96 -9.71
C GLN A 135 23.10 5.82 -9.45
N LYS A 136 22.39 4.95 -10.18
CA LYS A 136 20.97 4.66 -9.91
C LYS A 136 20.73 4.07 -8.52
N GLU A 137 21.62 3.19 -8.05
CA GLU A 137 21.56 2.68 -6.68
C GLU A 137 21.78 3.81 -5.66
N GLN A 138 22.71 4.74 -5.93
CA GLN A 138 22.93 5.93 -5.11
C GLN A 138 21.77 6.91 -5.11
N GLU A 139 20.87 6.89 -6.10
CA GLU A 139 19.69 7.76 -6.18
C GLU A 139 18.47 7.22 -5.44
N THR A 140 18.55 5.99 -4.90
CA THR A 140 17.45 5.36 -4.18
C THR A 140 17.74 5.21 -2.68
N THR A 141 16.68 5.30 -1.87
CA THR A 141 16.66 4.97 -0.45
C THR A 141 15.93 3.65 -0.29
N TYR A 142 16.59 2.70 0.38
CA TYR A 142 15.94 1.47 0.82
C TYR A 142 15.21 1.68 2.14
N ILE A 143 13.95 1.25 2.19
CA ILE A 143 13.12 1.18 3.39
C ILE A 143 13.03 -0.31 3.75
N PRO A 144 13.55 -0.72 4.92
CA PRO A 144 13.51 -2.11 5.33
C PRO A 144 12.06 -2.56 5.60
N PRO A 145 11.77 -3.87 5.47
CA PRO A 145 10.47 -4.41 5.81
C PRO A 145 10.17 -4.22 7.30
N GLN A 146 9.00 -3.67 7.60
CA GLN A 146 8.53 -3.42 8.97
C GLN A 146 7.05 -3.82 9.06
N PRO A 147 6.76 -5.11 9.35
CA PRO A 147 5.40 -5.65 9.27
C PRO A 147 4.41 -4.98 10.22
N GLU A 148 4.89 -4.50 11.37
CA GLU A 148 4.06 -3.83 12.38
C GLU A 148 3.87 -2.33 12.10
N ASN A 149 4.61 -1.75 11.15
CA ASN A 149 4.56 -0.31 10.92
C ASN A 149 3.34 0.08 10.07
N ARG A 150 2.31 0.61 10.73
CA ARG A 150 1.06 1.10 10.09
C ARG A 150 1.29 2.29 9.16
N LEU A 151 2.33 3.09 9.41
CA LEU A 151 2.66 4.22 8.54
C LEU A 151 3.00 3.75 7.12
N LEU A 152 3.50 2.53 6.95
CA LEU A 152 3.73 1.96 5.62
C LEU A 152 2.42 1.77 4.84
N ASP A 153 1.32 1.36 5.50
CA ASP A 153 0.02 1.26 4.82
C ASP A 153 -0.48 2.63 4.37
N LEU A 154 -0.36 3.64 5.24
CA LEU A 154 -0.78 5.01 4.95
C LEU A 154 0.00 5.61 3.78
N LEU A 155 1.30 5.30 3.69
CA LEU A 155 2.17 5.74 2.59
C LEU A 155 2.11 4.82 1.36
N SER A 156 1.26 3.79 1.37
CA SER A 156 1.13 2.79 0.31
C SER A 156 2.46 2.10 -0.03
N LEU A 157 3.21 1.69 1.00
CA LEU A 157 4.50 1.03 0.90
C LEU A 157 4.42 -0.44 1.32
N PRO A 158 5.15 -1.34 0.65
CA PRO A 158 5.16 -2.77 0.98
C PRO A 158 5.81 -3.04 2.34
N LYS A 159 5.09 -3.75 3.20
CA LYS A 159 5.53 -4.09 4.57
C LYS A 159 6.54 -5.23 4.66
N GLN A 160 6.41 -6.25 3.81
CA GLN A 160 7.17 -7.51 3.95
C GLN A 160 8.42 -7.58 3.08
N ALA A 161 8.41 -6.95 1.90
CA ALA A 161 9.52 -7.00 0.95
C ALA A 161 10.51 -5.83 1.10
N GLY A 162 10.13 -4.79 1.85
CA GLY A 162 10.81 -3.49 1.83
C GLY A 162 10.54 -2.74 0.53
N ALA A 163 10.88 -1.45 0.51
CA ALA A 163 10.65 -0.58 -0.64
C ALA A 163 11.94 0.12 -1.05
N ARG A 164 12.17 0.28 -2.36
CA ARG A 164 13.19 1.19 -2.88
C ARG A 164 12.49 2.42 -3.44
N LEU A 165 12.72 3.56 -2.82
CA LEU A 165 12.16 4.84 -3.25
C LEU A 165 13.28 5.74 -3.77
N PRO A 166 13.01 6.66 -4.70
CA PRO A 166 13.94 7.74 -5.00
C PRO A 166 14.31 8.53 -3.73
N LYS A 167 15.55 9.04 -3.63
CA LYS A 167 16.00 9.83 -2.47
C LYS A 167 15.17 11.08 -2.21
N GLN A 168 14.61 11.67 -3.26
CA GLN A 168 13.75 12.85 -3.20
C GLN A 168 12.27 12.49 -2.97
N ASP A 169 11.93 11.20 -2.88
CA ASP A 169 10.56 10.78 -2.63
C ASP A 169 10.13 11.20 -1.21
N LEU A 170 9.07 12.00 -1.15
CA LEU A 170 8.53 12.53 0.10
C LEU A 170 8.19 11.43 1.10
N ARG A 171 7.74 10.24 0.65
CA ARG A 171 7.40 9.13 1.55
C ARG A 171 8.63 8.61 2.29
N GLY A 172 9.76 8.51 1.59
CA GLY A 172 11.03 8.11 2.18
C GLY A 172 11.59 9.17 3.13
N LEU A 173 11.37 10.45 2.81
CA LEU A 173 11.75 11.57 3.69
C LEU A 173 10.88 11.63 4.95
N ILE A 174 9.57 11.43 4.82
CA ILE A 174 8.62 11.38 5.93
C ILE A 174 9.04 10.30 6.92
N LEU A 175 9.31 9.08 6.44
CA LEU A 175 9.71 7.94 7.29
C LEU A 175 11.01 8.15 8.05
N LYS A 176 11.91 9.00 7.55
CA LYS A 176 13.19 9.34 8.20
C LYS A 176 13.11 10.57 9.09
N SER A 177 11.97 11.27 9.11
CA SER A 177 11.79 12.51 9.86
C SER A 177 11.07 12.29 11.18
N SER A 178 11.11 13.28 12.08
CA SER A 178 10.29 13.31 13.31
C SER A 178 8.78 13.31 13.04
N LEU A 179 8.36 13.67 11.82
CA LEU A 179 6.98 13.61 11.40
C LEU A 179 6.48 12.16 11.27
N SER A 180 7.38 11.18 11.09
CA SER A 180 7.02 9.76 11.10
C SER A 180 6.39 9.33 12.42
N GLU A 181 6.97 9.74 13.55
CA GLU A 181 6.46 9.42 14.88
C GLU A 181 5.09 10.07 15.12
N LEU A 182 4.92 11.32 14.68
CA LEU A 182 3.64 12.02 14.78
C LEU A 182 2.55 11.35 13.94
N LEU A 183 2.84 10.99 12.69
CA LEU A 183 1.90 10.29 11.83
C LEU A 183 1.60 8.88 12.35
N LEU A 184 2.59 8.20 12.92
CA LEU A 184 2.39 6.89 13.52
C LEU A 184 1.46 6.99 14.74
N LYS A 185 1.65 8.00 15.59
CA LYS A 185 0.71 8.31 16.68
C LYS A 185 -0.67 8.68 16.15
N ALA A 186 -0.78 9.50 15.11
CA ALA A 186 -2.07 9.85 14.52
C ALA A 186 -2.78 8.62 13.91
N SER A 187 -2.02 7.65 13.39
CA SER A 187 -2.57 6.47 12.74
C SER A 187 -3.36 5.55 13.67
N CYS A 188 -3.20 5.63 15.00
CA CYS A 188 -4.01 4.83 15.92
C CYS A 188 -5.43 5.37 16.12
N PHE A 189 -5.71 6.61 15.69
CA PHE A 189 -7.03 7.24 15.78
C PHE A 189 -7.93 6.98 14.57
N VAL A 190 -7.48 6.14 13.64
CA VAL A 190 -8.24 5.71 12.47
C VAL A 190 -9.49 4.90 12.92
N PRO A 191 -10.72 5.28 12.50
CA PRO A 191 -11.95 4.68 13.00
C PRO A 191 -12.04 3.16 12.90
N GLU A 192 -11.42 2.59 11.87
CA GLU A 192 -11.34 1.15 11.60
C GLU A 192 -10.69 0.37 12.75
N LEU A 193 -9.85 1.01 13.57
CA LEU A 193 -9.17 0.38 14.70
C LEU A 193 -10.03 0.37 15.96
N TRP A 194 -10.61 1.52 16.32
CA TRP A 194 -11.26 1.68 17.62
C TRP A 194 -12.77 1.43 17.58
N ARG A 195 -13.46 1.62 16.44
CA ARG A 195 -14.90 1.36 16.33
C ARG A 195 -15.30 -0.08 16.66
N PRO A 196 -14.58 -1.12 16.17
CA PRO A 196 -14.95 -2.51 16.48
C PRO A 196 -14.82 -2.83 17.98
N VAL A 197 -13.85 -2.21 18.65
CA VAL A 197 -13.56 -2.45 20.06
C VAL A 197 -14.54 -1.72 20.97
N LEU A 198 -14.95 -0.51 20.59
CA LEU A 198 -15.93 0.28 21.31
C LEU A 198 -17.37 -0.18 21.08
N GLY A 199 -17.66 -0.75 19.91
CA GLY A 199 -19.01 -1.12 19.50
C GLY A 199 -19.76 0.06 18.85
N SER A 200 -20.82 -0.25 18.12
CA SER A 200 -21.59 0.73 17.33
C SER A 200 -22.16 1.87 18.18
N GLU A 201 -22.69 1.56 19.37
CA GLU A 201 -23.33 2.54 20.24
C GLU A 201 -22.36 3.65 20.71
N LEU A 202 -21.23 3.26 21.30
CA LEU A 202 -20.23 4.21 21.82
C LEU A 202 -19.51 4.93 20.68
N SER A 203 -19.26 4.24 19.57
CA SER A 203 -18.54 4.83 18.45
C SER A 203 -19.34 5.86 17.64
N GLN A 204 -20.66 5.83 17.72
CA GLN A 204 -21.52 6.86 17.13
C GLN A 204 -21.56 8.15 17.97
N LYS A 205 -21.37 8.03 19.29
CA LYS A 205 -21.46 9.15 20.23
C LYS A 205 -20.19 9.99 20.34
N MET A 206 -19.05 9.46 19.91
CA MET A 206 -17.77 10.16 20.00
C MET A 206 -16.81 9.82 18.86
N LYS A 207 -15.89 10.74 18.59
CA LYS A 207 -14.79 10.56 17.64
C LYS A 207 -13.46 10.78 18.35
N LEU A 208 -12.59 9.79 18.37
CA LEU A 208 -11.26 9.95 18.96
C LEU A 208 -10.39 10.79 18.04
N VAL A 209 -9.73 11.81 18.59
CA VAL A 209 -8.96 12.81 17.82
C VAL A 209 -7.46 12.59 17.96
N GLY A 210 -7.00 12.39 19.18
CA GLY A 210 -5.57 12.38 19.46
C GLY A 210 -5.25 12.20 20.93
N PHE A 211 -3.95 12.16 21.23
CA PHE A 211 -3.45 12.28 22.59
C PHE A 211 -3.43 13.74 23.02
N PHE A 212 -3.93 14.02 24.21
CA PHE A 212 -3.94 15.36 24.80
C PHE A 212 -2.63 15.71 25.50
N ASP A 213 -1.89 14.69 25.98
CA ASP A 213 -0.66 14.85 26.74
C ASP A 213 0.57 14.28 26.01
N ARG A 214 1.76 14.77 26.39
CA ARG A 214 3.04 14.28 25.83
C ARG A 214 3.31 12.80 26.15
N GLY A 215 2.75 12.30 27.25
CA GLY A 215 2.90 10.92 27.72
C GLY A 215 1.97 9.92 27.04
N ASN A 216 1.10 10.36 26.12
CA ASN A 216 0.07 9.55 25.49
C ASN A 216 -0.86 8.82 26.50
N ARG A 217 -1.08 9.39 27.68
CA ARG A 217 -1.92 8.81 28.75
C ARG A 217 -3.36 9.31 28.71
N VAL A 218 -3.62 10.40 27.99
CA VAL A 218 -4.93 11.06 27.93
C VAL A 218 -5.37 11.12 26.48
N ILE A 219 -6.52 10.52 26.16
CA ILE A 219 -7.14 10.66 24.83
C ILE A 219 -8.11 11.84 24.82
N LEU A 220 -8.12 12.61 23.74
CA LEU A 220 -9.14 13.59 23.42
C LEU A 220 -10.18 12.99 22.47
N ALA A 221 -11.46 13.11 22.82
CA ALA A 221 -12.59 12.69 22.02
C ALA A 221 -13.53 13.87 21.73
N GLU A 222 -13.91 14.04 20.47
CA GLU A 222 -14.93 14.97 20.02
C GLU A 222 -16.32 14.37 20.25
N VAL A 223 -17.24 15.19 20.77
CA VAL A 223 -18.64 14.86 21.02
C VAL A 223 -19.54 15.99 20.55
N SER A 224 -20.76 15.68 20.12
CA SER A 224 -21.67 16.64 19.50
C SER A 224 -22.34 17.62 20.47
N SER A 225 -22.35 17.32 21.77
CA SER A 225 -23.01 18.15 22.77
C SER A 225 -22.56 17.85 24.19
N SER A 226 -22.83 18.78 25.11
CA SER A 226 -22.56 18.61 26.54
C SER A 226 -23.34 17.44 27.16
N SER A 227 -24.57 17.17 26.70
CA SER A 227 -25.37 16.04 27.20
C SER A 227 -24.72 14.70 26.84
N VAL A 228 -24.23 14.55 25.61
CA VAL A 228 -23.47 13.38 25.18
C VAL A 228 -22.14 13.26 25.95
N ALA A 229 -21.46 14.39 26.19
CA ALA A 229 -20.25 14.42 27.01
C ALA A 229 -20.50 13.89 28.44
N HIS A 230 -21.61 14.30 29.06
CA HIS A 230 -22.02 13.84 30.38
C HIS A 230 -22.38 12.35 30.40
N ASP A 231 -23.17 11.87 29.42
CA ASP A 231 -23.50 10.44 29.28
C ASP A 231 -22.23 9.58 29.17
N LEU A 232 -21.31 9.98 28.28
CA LEU A 232 -20.04 9.28 28.10
C LEU A 232 -19.11 9.38 29.30
N ALA A 233 -19.19 10.46 30.10
CA ALA A 233 -18.41 10.58 31.32
C ALA A 233 -18.76 9.52 32.37
N PHE A 234 -20.04 9.12 32.48
CA PHE A 234 -20.44 8.01 33.35
C PHE A 234 -19.93 6.65 32.85
N ARG A 235 -19.79 6.49 31.52
CA ARG A 235 -19.29 5.27 30.88
C ARG A 235 -17.77 5.26 30.64
N LYS A 236 -17.06 6.28 31.13
CA LYS A 236 -15.63 6.45 30.93
C LYS A 236 -14.78 5.23 31.34
N PRO A 237 -15.04 4.54 32.47
CA PRO A 237 -14.29 3.33 32.83
C PRO A 237 -14.45 2.20 31.81
N GLU A 238 -15.67 2.01 31.29
CA GLU A 238 -15.98 1.02 30.25
C GLU A 238 -15.24 1.35 28.94
N ILE A 239 -15.31 2.62 28.52
CA ILE A 239 -14.65 3.09 27.30
C ILE A 239 -13.13 2.85 27.40
N LEU A 240 -12.51 3.24 28.52
CA LEU A 240 -11.07 3.04 28.73
C LEU A 240 -10.70 1.55 28.77
N ALA A 241 -11.49 0.71 29.45
CA ALA A 241 -11.26 -0.73 29.50
C ALA A 241 -11.33 -1.38 28.11
N ARG A 242 -12.26 -0.93 27.25
CA ARG A 242 -12.35 -1.37 25.86
C ARG A 242 -11.15 -0.88 25.06
N LEU A 243 -10.83 0.41 25.10
CA LEU A 243 -9.73 0.98 24.31
C LEU A 243 -8.37 0.35 24.63
N ARG A 244 -8.08 0.05 25.90
CA ARG A 244 -6.83 -0.61 26.32
C ARG A 244 -6.61 -2.01 25.74
N LYS A 245 -7.61 -2.62 25.09
CA LYS A 245 -7.43 -3.86 24.31
C LYS A 245 -6.61 -3.64 23.03
N ILE A 246 -6.48 -2.38 22.61
CA ILE A 246 -5.65 -1.97 21.47
C ILE A 246 -4.26 -1.65 22.02
N ARG A 247 -3.22 -2.28 21.48
CA ARG A 247 -1.82 -2.14 21.92
C ARG A 247 -1.38 -0.68 22.06
N GLU A 248 -1.80 0.18 21.13
CA GLU A 248 -1.44 1.61 21.15
C GLU A 248 -2.10 2.43 22.28
N PHE A 249 -3.12 1.88 22.94
CA PHE A 249 -3.86 2.54 24.02
C PHE A 249 -3.68 1.87 25.39
N GLU A 250 -2.79 0.89 25.53
CA GLU A 250 -2.57 0.15 26.78
C GLU A 250 -2.26 1.06 27.99
N HIS A 251 -1.53 2.16 27.77
CA HIS A 251 -1.11 3.09 28.81
C HIS A 251 -2.07 4.27 29.05
N VAL A 252 -3.22 4.28 28.36
CA VAL A 252 -4.18 5.37 28.47
C VAL A 252 -4.92 5.25 29.79
N ASN A 253 -4.87 6.31 30.59
CA ASN A 253 -5.46 6.38 31.92
C ASN A 253 -6.67 7.31 31.99
N ASP A 254 -6.83 8.19 31.01
CA ASP A 254 -7.85 9.21 31.03
C ASP A 254 -8.43 9.49 29.64
N LEU A 255 -9.66 9.99 29.63
CA LEU A 255 -10.41 10.38 28.44
C LEU A 255 -11.04 11.75 28.67
N ARG A 256 -10.76 12.69 27.78
CA ARG A 256 -11.32 14.05 27.81
C ARG A 256 -12.23 14.25 26.61
N PHE A 257 -13.31 15.00 26.84
CA PHE A 257 -14.28 15.32 25.82
C PHE A 257 -14.15 16.78 25.39
N SER A 258 -14.17 17.02 24.09
CA SER A 258 -14.27 18.34 23.48
C SER A 258 -15.59 18.41 22.73
N ILE A 259 -16.35 19.48 22.93
CA ILE A 259 -17.63 19.70 22.24
C ILE A 259 -17.31 20.40 20.91
N THR A 260 -17.88 19.90 19.82
CA THR A 260 -17.76 20.46 18.46
C THR A 260 -19.11 20.79 17.86
#